data_AF-G7I8D0-F1
#
_entry.id   AF-G7I8D0-F1
#
_cell.length_a   1.000
_cell.length_b   1.000
_cell.length_c   1.000
_cell.angle_alpha   90.00
_cell.angle_beta   90.00
_cell.angle_gamma   90.00
#
_symmetry.space_group_name_H-M   'P 1'
#
loop_
_entity.id
_entity.type
_entity.pdbx_description
1 polymer ?
#
loop_
_entity_poly.entity_id
_entity_poly.type
_entity_poly.pdbx_seq_one_letter_code
_entity_poly.pdbx_strand_id
1 'polypeptide(L)'
;MKASRSYQAFRRADSCLKSKSMTGRRPDLSLKKISQATLKPSKVGVVPSAGNKFRMSLGLPVAATVNCVDNTEAKNMYIISVKGIKGRLNRLPSACVGDMVLPAVIVRQCKPWRPKDGVFMYFEDNAGVIVNPKGEMKGSAITGPIGKECADLWPRIANAAKCQCHNMSVDSVSRLQVVPMPLWQF
;
A
#
# COMPACT_ATOMS: atom_id res chain seq x y z
N MET A 1 24.53 17.86 -49.24
CA MET A 1 23.26 18.51 -48.86
C MET A 1 22.41 17.48 -48.11
N LYS A 2 22.25 17.63 -46.78
CA LYS A 2 21.50 16.69 -45.93
C LYS A 2 20.15 17.34 -45.57
N ALA A 3 19.05 16.74 -46.01
CA ALA A 3 17.70 17.20 -45.72
C ALA A 3 17.17 16.56 -44.42
N SER A 4 16.35 17.35 -43.74
CA SER A 4 15.89 17.26 -42.36
C SER A 4 14.49 16.68 -42.20
N ARG A 5 14.21 16.09 -41.01
CA ARG A 5 12.89 15.89 -40.34
C ARG A 5 11.89 14.97 -41.09
N SER A 6 10.98 14.22 -40.46
CA SER A 6 10.36 14.26 -39.13
C SER A 6 9.60 12.94 -38.88
N TYR A 7 9.74 12.36 -37.68
CA TYR A 7 8.81 11.34 -37.16
C TYR A 7 7.45 11.98 -36.88
N GLN A 8 6.37 11.49 -37.49
CA GLN A 8 5.00 11.91 -37.19
C GLN A 8 4.22 10.78 -36.51
N ALA A 9 3.51 11.19 -35.46
CA ALA A 9 2.73 10.38 -34.55
C ALA A 9 1.48 9.78 -35.20
N PHE A 10 1.19 8.51 -34.89
CA PHE A 10 -0.04 7.84 -35.27
C PHE A 10 -1.14 8.18 -34.25
N ARG A 11 -2.05 9.09 -34.63
CA ARG A 11 -3.31 9.37 -33.92
C ARG A 11 -4.33 8.26 -34.22
N ARG A 12 -5.12 7.89 -33.21
CA ARG A 12 -6.37 7.13 -33.35
C ARG A 12 -7.44 7.98 -34.06
N ALA A 13 -8.26 7.35 -34.89
CA ALA A 13 -9.59 7.86 -35.23
C ALA A 13 -10.57 6.71 -35.50
N ASP A 14 -11.80 7.00 -35.12
CA ASP A 14 -13.02 6.22 -35.06
C ASP A 14 -13.50 5.64 -36.40
N SER A 15 -14.20 4.50 -36.34
CA SER A 15 -15.20 4.15 -37.36
C SER A 15 -16.42 3.46 -36.73
N CYS A 16 -17.44 4.29 -36.52
CA CYS A 16 -18.83 3.90 -36.33
C CYS A 16 -19.41 3.48 -37.69
N LEU A 17 -19.93 2.25 -37.82
CA LEU A 17 -20.72 1.81 -38.98
C LEU A 17 -21.97 1.03 -38.55
N LYS A 18 -23.08 1.78 -38.48
CA LYS A 18 -24.44 1.53 -38.97
C LYS A 18 -24.83 0.10 -39.38
N SER A 19 -25.91 -0.43 -38.79
CA SER A 19 -26.79 -1.42 -39.45
C SER A 19 -28.28 -1.18 -39.16
N LYS A 20 -29.10 -1.57 -40.14
CA LYS A 20 -30.43 -1.07 -40.51
C LYS A 20 -31.60 -1.56 -39.65
N SER A 21 -32.68 -0.79 -39.69
CA SER A 21 -34.04 -1.11 -39.24
C SER A 21 -34.71 -2.20 -40.09
N MET A 22 -35.42 -3.14 -39.47
CA MET A 22 -36.58 -3.81 -40.06
C MET A 22 -37.64 -4.11 -38.99
N THR A 23 -38.88 -3.82 -39.38
CA THR A 23 -40.14 -3.92 -38.66
C THR A 23 -40.52 -5.37 -38.34
N GLY A 24 -40.97 -5.63 -37.12
CA GLY A 24 -41.52 -6.93 -36.72
C GLY A 24 -42.25 -6.84 -35.38
N ARG A 25 -43.43 -7.44 -35.31
CA ARG A 25 -44.45 -7.35 -34.26
C ARG A 25 -43.97 -7.83 -32.88
N ARG A 26 -44.45 -7.16 -31.82
CA ARG A 26 -44.28 -7.56 -30.41
C ARG A 26 -44.99 -8.88 -30.11
N PRO A 27 -44.45 -9.73 -29.22
CA PRO A 27 -45.26 -10.45 -28.26
C PRO A 27 -45.22 -9.72 -26.91
N ASP A 28 -46.39 -9.61 -26.32
CA ASP A 28 -46.67 -9.15 -24.97
C ASP A 28 -46.14 -10.16 -23.94
N LEU A 29 -45.06 -9.81 -23.27
CA LEU A 29 -44.71 -10.47 -22.01
C LEU A 29 -44.48 -9.38 -20.98
N SER A 30 -45.34 -9.41 -19.97
CA SER A 30 -45.35 -8.62 -18.76
C SER A 30 -43.99 -8.68 -18.04
N LEU A 31 -43.04 -7.88 -18.52
CA LEU A 31 -41.82 -7.58 -17.81
C LEU A 31 -42.19 -6.74 -16.59
N LYS A 32 -42.40 -7.43 -15.46
CA LYS A 32 -42.35 -6.87 -14.12
C LYS A 32 -41.19 -5.86 -14.11
N LYS A 33 -41.47 -4.62 -13.71
CA LYS A 33 -40.47 -3.58 -13.42
C LYS A 33 -39.42 -4.19 -12.49
N ILE A 34 -38.33 -4.71 -13.05
CA ILE A 34 -37.07 -4.81 -12.34
C ILE A 34 -36.64 -3.36 -12.26
N SER A 35 -36.95 -2.74 -11.13
CA SER A 35 -36.41 -1.44 -10.76
C SER A 35 -34.92 -1.48 -11.07
N GLN A 36 -34.50 -0.60 -11.96
CA GLN A 36 -33.09 -0.29 -12.13
C GLN A 36 -32.64 0.31 -10.80
N ALA A 37 -32.23 -0.56 -9.87
CA ALA A 37 -31.34 -0.19 -8.80
C ALA A 37 -30.07 0.25 -9.52
N THR A 38 -29.99 1.55 -9.81
CA THR A 38 -28.74 2.20 -10.15
C THR A 38 -27.80 1.87 -9.00
N LEU A 39 -26.92 0.89 -9.21
CA LEU A 39 -25.76 0.70 -8.35
C LEU A 39 -25.00 2.00 -8.46
N LYS A 40 -25.23 2.90 -7.48
CA LYS A 40 -24.45 4.10 -7.31
C LYS A 40 -23.01 3.64 -7.35
N PRO A 41 -22.16 4.14 -8.27
CA PRO A 41 -20.74 3.85 -8.17
C PRO A 41 -20.35 4.33 -6.77
N SER A 42 -20.06 3.39 -5.87
CA SER A 42 -19.52 3.71 -4.55
C SER A 42 -18.39 4.66 -4.86
N LYS A 43 -18.44 5.91 -4.36
CA LYS A 43 -17.39 6.91 -4.54
C LYS A 43 -16.07 6.13 -4.50
N VAL A 44 -15.38 6.05 -5.63
CA VAL A 44 -14.11 5.33 -5.70
C VAL A 44 -13.24 6.13 -4.76
N GLY A 45 -13.15 5.65 -3.51
CA GLY A 45 -12.45 6.34 -2.45
C GLY A 45 -11.09 6.65 -3.01
N VAL A 46 -10.73 7.93 -2.99
CA VAL A 46 -9.36 8.36 -3.27
C VAL A 46 -8.50 7.48 -2.38
N VAL A 47 -7.73 6.58 -3.00
CA VAL A 47 -6.70 5.82 -2.30
C VAL A 47 -5.92 6.85 -1.50
N PRO A 48 -5.82 6.75 -0.16
CA PRO A 48 -4.89 7.58 0.56
C PRO A 48 -3.53 7.24 -0.03
N SER A 49 -3.03 8.10 -0.91
CA SER A 49 -1.66 8.02 -1.34
C SER A 49 -0.86 8.12 -0.06
N ALA A 50 0.02 7.16 0.21
CA ALA A 50 1.04 7.34 1.22
C ALA A 50 1.63 8.73 0.95
N GLY A 51 1.40 9.66 1.89
CA GLY A 51 1.68 11.07 1.70
C GLY A 51 3.19 11.32 1.60
N ASN A 52 3.63 12.53 1.91
CA ASN A 52 5.07 12.83 2.06
C ASN A 52 5.66 12.05 3.24
N LYS A 53 5.98 10.76 3.01
CA LYS A 53 6.66 9.91 4.00
C LYS A 53 8.08 10.43 4.22
N PHE A 54 8.54 10.39 5.47
CA PHE A 54 9.93 10.68 5.77
C PHE A 54 10.82 9.59 5.15
N ARG A 55 12.00 9.97 4.64
CA ARG A 55 12.92 9.02 4.01
C ARG A 55 13.61 8.19 5.08
N MET A 56 13.32 6.90 5.12
CA MET A 56 13.91 5.95 6.05
C MET A 56 14.77 4.90 5.36
N SER A 57 15.55 4.17 6.16
CA SER A 57 16.30 2.99 5.70
C SER A 57 15.33 1.91 5.22
N LEU A 58 15.48 1.48 3.96
CA LEU A 58 14.71 0.36 3.40
C LEU A 58 15.30 -0.95 3.92
N GLY A 59 14.47 -1.76 4.58
CA GLY A 59 14.90 -3.02 5.21
C GLY A 59 14.38 -4.27 4.53
N LEU A 60 13.37 -4.15 3.66
CA LEU A 60 12.60 -5.28 3.16
C LEU A 60 12.57 -5.28 1.63
N PRO A 61 13.45 -6.04 0.95
CA PRO A 61 13.37 -6.21 -0.49
C PRO A 61 12.15 -7.05 -0.91
N VAL A 62 11.81 -7.01 -2.20
CA VAL A 62 10.89 -7.98 -2.81
C VAL A 62 11.35 -9.41 -2.50
N ALA A 63 10.38 -10.32 -2.35
CA ALA A 63 10.52 -11.71 -1.90
C ALA A 63 10.88 -11.90 -0.41
N ALA A 64 11.03 -10.83 0.37
CA ALA A 64 11.13 -10.97 1.83
C ALA A 64 9.83 -11.55 2.41
N THR A 65 9.98 -12.47 3.36
CA THR A 65 8.87 -12.99 4.18
C THR A 65 8.72 -12.11 5.42
N VAL A 66 7.51 -11.66 5.70
CA VAL A 66 7.19 -10.89 6.90
C VAL A 66 6.00 -11.49 7.61
N ASN A 67 5.92 -11.28 8.92
CA ASN A 67 4.82 -11.80 9.73
C ASN A 67 3.56 -10.98 9.49
N CYS A 68 2.41 -11.64 9.43
CA CYS A 68 1.11 -10.97 9.44
C CYS A 68 0.72 -10.64 10.88
N VAL A 69 0.32 -9.40 11.11
CA VAL A 69 0.02 -8.89 12.47
C VAL A 69 -1.49 -8.72 12.70
N ASP A 70 -2.27 -8.80 11.63
CA ASP A 70 -3.71 -8.71 11.64
C ASP A 70 -4.38 -10.08 11.76
N ASN A 71 -5.61 -10.08 12.25
CA ASN A 71 -6.41 -11.29 12.43
C ASN A 71 -7.00 -11.88 11.13
N THR A 72 -6.41 -11.60 9.97
CA THR A 72 -6.84 -12.06 8.63
C THR A 72 -6.41 -13.50 8.33
N GLU A 73 -6.22 -14.32 9.37
CA GLU A 73 -5.85 -15.75 9.35
C GLU A 73 -4.50 -16.11 8.69
N ALA A 74 -3.90 -15.20 7.93
CA ALA A 74 -2.55 -15.36 7.40
C ALA A 74 -1.52 -15.32 8.54
N LYS A 75 -0.54 -16.23 8.51
CA LYS A 75 0.58 -16.23 9.45
C LYS A 75 1.77 -15.43 8.92
N ASN A 76 2.13 -15.72 7.67
CA ASN A 76 3.25 -15.11 6.96
C ASN A 76 2.79 -14.59 5.61
N MET A 77 3.49 -13.58 5.11
CA MET A 77 3.21 -12.94 3.83
C MET A 77 4.52 -12.64 3.11
N TYR A 78 4.50 -12.81 1.79
CA TYR A 78 5.62 -12.54 0.91
C TYR A 78 5.42 -11.20 0.20
N ILE A 79 6.46 -10.36 0.20
CA ILE A 79 6.42 -9.07 -0.50
C ILE A 79 6.57 -9.32 -2.00
N ILE A 80 5.52 -9.03 -2.78
CA ILE A 80 5.56 -9.20 -4.24
C ILE A 80 6.13 -7.95 -4.91
N SER A 81 5.61 -6.79 -4.52
CA SER A 81 6.04 -5.50 -5.07
C SER A 81 5.75 -4.38 -4.09
N VAL A 82 6.43 -3.26 -4.29
CA VAL A 82 6.28 -2.04 -3.48
C VAL A 82 5.62 -0.97 -4.35
N LYS A 83 4.56 -0.34 -3.85
CA LYS A 83 3.86 0.70 -4.61
C LYS A 83 4.65 2.01 -4.61
N GLY A 84 4.55 2.76 -5.70
CA GLY A 84 5.17 4.08 -5.83
C GLY A 84 6.67 4.08 -6.13
N ILE A 85 7.27 2.92 -6.43
CA ILE A 85 8.69 2.81 -6.80
C ILE A 85 8.86 2.89 -8.33
N LYS A 86 9.83 3.70 -8.77
CA LYS A 86 10.32 3.70 -10.15
C LYS A 86 11.38 2.62 -10.32
N GLY A 87 11.27 1.83 -11.39
CA GLY A 87 12.23 0.77 -11.70
C GLY A 87 13.62 1.33 -12.03
N ARG A 88 14.66 0.58 -11.64
CA ARG A 88 16.04 0.80 -12.09
C ARG A 88 16.63 -0.58 -12.44
N LEU A 89 17.38 -0.64 -13.53
CA LEU A 89 18.03 -1.89 -13.97
C LEU A 89 18.84 -2.50 -12.82
N ASN A 90 18.67 -3.80 -12.59
CA ASN A 90 19.32 -4.59 -11.54
C ASN A 90 19.08 -4.11 -10.11
N ARG A 91 18.03 -3.32 -9.85
CA ARG A 91 17.63 -2.93 -8.50
C ARG A 91 16.30 -3.57 -8.14
N LEU A 92 16.31 -4.40 -7.10
CA LEU A 92 15.08 -4.90 -6.51
C LEU A 92 14.36 -3.76 -5.77
N PRO A 93 13.03 -3.64 -5.89
CA PRO A 93 12.26 -2.72 -5.06
C PRO A 93 12.41 -3.13 -3.58
N SER A 94 12.43 -2.15 -2.70
CA SER A 94 12.49 -2.39 -1.25
C SER A 94 11.55 -1.44 -0.51
N ALA A 95 11.01 -1.92 0.60
CA ALA A 95 10.07 -1.22 1.47
C ALA A 95 10.69 -0.93 2.84
N CYS A 96 10.12 0.07 3.50
CA CYS A 96 10.29 0.37 4.92
C CYS A 96 8.92 0.41 5.63
N VAL A 97 8.93 0.65 6.94
CA VAL A 97 7.71 0.95 7.72
C VAL A 97 6.89 2.05 7.06
N GLY A 98 5.56 1.87 7.03
CA GLY A 98 4.60 2.78 6.40
C GLY A 98 4.43 2.59 4.89
N ASP A 99 5.28 1.79 4.23
CA ASP A 99 5.14 1.53 2.81
C ASP A 99 4.03 0.55 2.49
N MET A 100 3.30 0.87 1.43
CA MET A 100 2.31 -0.02 0.85
C MET A 100 2.99 -0.99 -0.11
N VAL A 101 3.01 -2.26 0.28
CA VAL A 101 3.43 -3.40 -0.53
C VAL A 101 2.20 -4.16 -1.04
N LEU A 102 2.39 -5.07 -1.99
CA LEU A 102 1.34 -6.01 -2.35
C LEU A 102 1.55 -7.32 -1.56
N PRO A 103 0.56 -7.78 -0.75
CA PRO A 103 -0.80 -7.28 -0.53
C PRO A 103 -1.01 -6.50 0.80
N ALA A 104 -0.04 -5.73 1.30
CA ALA A 104 -0.03 -5.28 2.70
C ALA A 104 0.64 -3.92 2.94
N VAL A 105 0.57 -3.40 4.16
CA VAL A 105 1.37 -2.28 4.63
C VAL A 105 2.38 -2.78 5.66
N ILE A 106 3.63 -2.33 5.58
CA ILE A 106 4.67 -2.69 6.55
C ILE A 106 4.49 -1.84 7.81
N VAL A 107 4.43 -2.49 8.96
CA VAL A 107 4.17 -1.84 10.25
C VAL A 107 5.40 -1.86 11.17
N ARG A 108 6.22 -2.91 11.06
CA ARG A 108 7.45 -3.10 11.83
C ARG A 108 8.59 -3.55 10.94
N GLN A 109 9.80 -3.10 11.26
CA GLN A 109 11.04 -3.52 10.61
C GLN A 109 12.17 -3.74 11.63
N CYS A 110 12.97 -4.79 11.43
CA CYS A 110 14.18 -5.06 12.20
C CYS A 110 15.35 -4.15 11.81
N LYS A 111 15.37 -3.66 10.56
CA LYS A 111 16.45 -2.78 10.10
C LYS A 111 16.35 -1.44 10.84
N PRO A 112 17.40 -0.99 11.55
CA PRO A 112 17.35 0.28 12.25
C PRO A 112 17.21 1.46 11.28
N TRP A 113 16.34 2.39 11.62
CA TRP A 113 16.18 3.66 10.92
C TRP A 113 16.25 4.82 11.90
N ARG A 114 16.49 6.02 11.36
CA ARG A 114 16.45 7.27 12.11
C ARG A 114 15.10 7.94 11.83
N PRO A 115 14.17 8.00 12.79
CA PRO A 115 13.01 8.87 12.75
C PRO A 115 13.43 10.34 12.84
N LYS A 116 12.46 11.26 12.71
CA LYS A 116 12.70 12.71 12.81
C LYS A 116 13.29 13.14 14.16
N ASP A 117 13.04 12.36 15.21
CA ASP A 117 13.52 12.62 16.57
C ASP A 117 15.03 12.32 16.75
N GLY A 118 15.71 11.79 15.72
CA GLY A 118 17.18 11.65 15.66
C GLY A 118 17.75 10.39 16.33
N VAL A 119 16.96 9.71 17.16
CA VAL A 119 17.35 8.46 17.84
C VAL A 119 17.13 7.26 16.91
N PHE A 120 18.06 6.31 16.84
CA PHE A 120 17.84 5.09 16.07
C PHE A 120 16.75 4.20 16.70
N MET A 121 15.82 3.73 15.87
CA MET A 121 14.77 2.80 16.27
C MET A 121 14.80 1.53 15.43
N TYR A 122 14.48 0.39 16.06
CA TYR A 122 14.23 -0.88 15.40
C TYR A 122 13.25 -1.74 16.20
N PHE A 123 12.57 -2.66 15.51
CA PHE A 123 11.71 -3.67 16.12
C PHE A 123 12.41 -5.01 16.20
N GLU A 124 11.87 -5.90 17.04
CA GLU A 124 12.33 -7.29 17.14
C GLU A 124 12.05 -8.08 15.85
N ASP A 125 10.89 -7.82 15.20
CA ASP A 125 10.43 -8.57 14.04
C ASP A 125 10.02 -7.68 12.84
N ASN A 126 10.02 -8.29 11.66
CA ASN A 126 9.48 -7.69 10.44
C ASN A 126 8.01 -8.10 10.29
N ALA A 127 7.13 -7.12 10.20
CA ALA A 127 5.71 -7.40 10.30
C ALA A 127 4.86 -6.44 9.46
N GLY A 128 3.77 -6.96 8.90
CA GLY A 128 2.84 -6.24 8.03
C GLY A 128 1.38 -6.55 8.31
N VAL A 129 0.51 -5.66 7.82
CA VAL A 129 -0.95 -5.77 7.92
C VAL A 129 -1.51 -5.89 6.51
N ILE A 130 -2.37 -6.87 6.28
CA ILE A 130 -2.96 -7.08 4.96
C ILE A 130 -3.94 -5.95 4.64
N VAL A 131 -3.76 -5.33 3.47
CA VAL A 131 -4.60 -4.25 3.00
C VAL A 131 -5.18 -4.54 1.63
N ASN A 132 -6.33 -3.94 1.37
CA ASN A 132 -6.87 -3.83 0.04
C ASN A 132 -6.01 -2.88 -0.81
N PRO A 133 -6.10 -2.96 -2.14
CA PRO A 133 -5.40 -2.01 -3.01
C PRO A 133 -5.82 -0.56 -2.76
N LYS A 134 -7.00 -0.34 -2.16
CA LYS A 134 -7.52 0.94 -1.67
C LYS A 134 -6.81 1.49 -0.42
N GLY A 135 -5.98 0.69 0.25
CA GLY A 135 -5.34 1.07 1.51
C GLY A 135 -6.20 0.88 2.76
N GLU A 136 -7.35 0.22 2.61
CA GLU A 136 -8.18 -0.21 3.74
C GLU A 136 -7.67 -1.55 4.26
N MET A 137 -7.50 -1.67 5.59
CA MET A 137 -7.16 -2.95 6.22
C MET A 137 -8.26 -3.98 6.02
N LYS A 138 -7.87 -5.25 5.90
CA LYS A 138 -8.82 -6.37 5.89
C LYS A 138 -9.16 -6.84 7.31
N GLY A 139 -8.15 -6.98 8.16
CA GLY A 139 -8.33 -7.34 9.56
C GLY A 139 -8.95 -6.21 10.38
N SER A 140 -9.51 -6.54 11.55
CA SER A 140 -10.14 -5.58 12.46
C SER A 140 -9.24 -5.16 13.62
N ALA A 141 -8.28 -6.01 13.99
CA ALA A 141 -7.40 -5.78 15.13
C ALA A 141 -5.94 -6.14 14.78
N ILE A 142 -5.01 -5.38 15.34
CA ILE A 142 -3.57 -5.55 15.15
C ILE A 142 -2.94 -6.02 16.47
N THR A 143 -2.03 -6.99 16.38
CA THR A 143 -1.31 -7.54 17.53
C THR A 143 0.04 -6.86 17.76
N GLY A 144 0.26 -6.29 18.94
CA GLY A 144 1.55 -5.70 19.30
C GLY A 144 1.75 -4.26 18.78
N PRO A 145 2.98 -3.74 18.90
CA PRO A 145 3.27 -2.32 18.67
C PRO A 145 3.36 -1.97 17.19
N ILE A 146 3.01 -0.72 16.88
CA ILE A 146 3.14 -0.16 15.53
C ILE A 146 4.09 1.04 15.50
N GLY A 147 4.87 1.19 14.42
CA GLY A 147 5.73 2.35 14.23
C GLY A 147 4.94 3.65 14.07
N LYS A 148 5.45 4.74 14.69
CA LYS A 148 4.89 6.11 14.59
C LYS A 148 4.67 6.55 13.15
N GLU A 149 5.68 6.33 12.30
CA GLU A 149 5.65 6.65 10.87
C GLU A 149 4.53 5.91 10.12
N CYS A 150 4.17 4.70 10.55
CA CYS A 150 3.02 3.98 9.98
C CYS A 150 1.70 4.56 10.49
N ALA A 151 1.62 4.91 11.77
CA ALA A 151 0.42 5.49 12.37
C ALA A 151 0.06 6.85 11.74
N ASP A 152 1.06 7.68 11.47
CA ASP A 152 0.89 9.00 10.87
C ASP A 152 0.37 8.94 9.44
N LEU A 153 0.80 7.92 8.67
CA LEU A 153 0.40 7.74 7.27
C LEU A 153 -0.94 7.02 7.12
N TRP A 154 -1.24 6.06 8.00
CA TRP A 154 -2.37 5.16 7.89
C TRP A 154 -3.30 5.24 9.11
N PRO A 155 -4.24 6.20 9.14
CA PRO A 155 -5.07 6.45 10.33
C PRO A 155 -5.98 5.27 10.69
N ARG A 156 -6.41 4.47 9.71
CA ARG A 156 -7.17 3.23 9.98
C ARG A 156 -6.33 2.23 10.76
N ILE A 157 -5.05 2.06 10.39
CA ILE A 157 -4.08 1.18 11.05
C ILE A 157 -3.77 1.70 12.45
N ALA A 158 -3.58 3.02 12.58
CA ALA A 158 -3.39 3.66 13.88
C ALA A 158 -4.52 3.33 14.87
N ASN A 159 -5.78 3.46 14.43
CA ASN A 159 -6.94 3.25 15.30
C ASN A 159 -7.15 1.78 15.70
N ALA A 160 -6.75 0.82 14.87
CA ALA A 160 -6.88 -0.61 15.18
C ALA A 160 -5.71 -1.16 16.02
N ALA A 161 -4.63 -0.41 16.15
CA ALA A 161 -3.46 -0.80 16.90
C ALA A 161 -3.66 -0.62 18.40
N LYS A 162 -3.17 -1.59 19.18
CA LYS A 162 -3.23 -1.56 20.66
C LYS A 162 -2.22 -0.58 21.25
N CYS A 163 -1.03 -0.47 20.65
CA CYS A 163 0.01 0.44 21.11
C CYS A 163 0.79 1.02 19.92
N GLN A 164 1.11 2.31 20.02
CA GLN A 164 1.84 3.07 19.01
C GLN A 164 3.12 3.61 19.64
N CYS A 165 4.21 3.65 18.86
CA CYS A 165 5.52 4.11 19.35
C CYS A 165 5.58 5.64 19.42
N HIS A 166 4.76 6.30 20.25
CA HIS A 166 4.87 7.74 20.47
C HIS A 166 5.85 8.01 21.60
N ASN A 167 6.99 8.65 21.30
CA ASN A 167 8.04 9.05 22.23
C ASN A 167 8.00 8.24 23.53
N MET A 168 8.45 6.99 23.45
CA MET A 168 8.63 6.15 24.62
C MET A 168 9.63 6.86 25.55
N SER A 169 9.14 7.58 26.54
CA SER A 169 9.72 7.45 27.87
C SER A 169 9.80 5.95 28.14
N VAL A 170 11.00 5.48 28.43
CA VAL A 170 11.50 4.10 28.51
C VAL A 170 10.68 3.07 29.28
N ASP A 171 9.49 3.39 29.77
CA ASP A 171 8.74 2.54 30.67
C ASP A 171 7.46 2.01 30.01
N SER A 172 7.46 0.69 29.83
CA SER A 172 6.28 -0.16 29.57
C SER A 172 5.84 -0.26 28.10
N VAL A 173 6.54 -1.09 27.33
CA VAL A 173 5.98 -2.31 26.67
C VAL A 173 7.11 -2.91 25.81
N SER A 174 7.65 -4.03 26.32
CA SER A 174 8.44 -5.07 25.66
C SER A 174 9.23 -4.69 24.38
N ARG A 175 10.55 -4.47 24.60
CA ARG A 175 11.63 -4.80 23.65
C ARG A 175 11.74 -3.94 22.37
N LEU A 176 11.46 -2.64 22.46
CA LEU A 176 12.12 -1.65 21.60
C LEU A 176 13.52 -1.40 22.16
N GLN A 177 14.53 -1.98 21.53
CA GLN A 177 15.91 -1.67 21.90
C GLN A 177 16.27 -0.33 21.26
N VAL A 178 16.22 0.74 22.05
CA VAL A 178 16.90 2.00 21.69
C VAL A 178 18.38 1.77 21.97
N VAL A 179 19.11 1.17 21.03
CA VAL A 179 20.56 1.12 21.17
C VAL A 179 21.15 2.42 20.63
N PRO A 180 21.90 3.19 21.44
CA PRO A 180 22.92 4.04 20.85
C PRO A 180 23.82 3.11 20.03
N MET A 181 23.85 3.31 18.72
CA MET A 181 24.73 2.54 17.83
C MET A 181 26.16 2.60 18.40
N PRO A 182 26.86 1.46 18.55
CA PRO A 182 28.28 1.50 18.90
C PRO A 182 29.02 2.27 17.79
N LEU A 183 29.94 3.13 18.20
CA LEU A 183 30.73 4.06 17.37
C LEU A 183 31.63 3.40 16.31
N TRP A 184 31.44 2.11 15.98
CA TRP A 184 32.37 1.27 15.23
C TRP A 184 31.78 0.58 13.97
N GLN A 185 30.74 1.15 13.35
CA GLN A 185 30.29 0.74 12.01
C GLN A 185 30.07 1.98 11.13
N PHE A 186 31.20 2.52 10.65
CA PHE A 186 31.30 3.37 9.46
C PHE A 186 32.24 2.70 8.46
#